data_AF-A0A1B6KBJ8-F1
#
_entry.id   AF-A0A1B6KBJ8-F1
#
_cell.length_a   1.000
_cell.length_b   1.000
_cell.length_c   1.000
_cell.angle_alpha   90.00
_cell.angle_beta   90.00
_cell.angle_gamma   90.00
#
_symmetry.space_group_name_H-M   'P 1'
#
loop_
_entity.id
_entity.type
_entity.pdbx_description
1 polymer ?
#
loop_
_entity_poly.entity_id
_entity_poly.type
_entity_poly.pdbx_seq_one_letter_code
_entity_poly.pdbx_strand_id
1 'polypeptide(L)'
;QGDDHPLSLEEILDETNQLDVGNKVKQWLLTEALGNNPKIEVNLECKYLFKAPYKIKDKKGLLKLLKQHDLKGLGGILLEDVQESLPHCDKALKSLANEIVYIARR
;
A
#
# COMPACT_ATOMS: atom_id res chain seq x y z
N GLN A 1 15.05 -1.47 0.39
CA GLN A 1 14.71 -2.74 1.08
C GLN A 1 13.22 -2.67 1.30
N GLY A 2 12.46 -3.60 0.71
CA GLY A 2 11.00 -3.63 0.78
C GLY A 2 10.58 -4.78 1.66
N ASP A 3 10.91 -4.70 2.95
CA ASP A 3 10.47 -5.68 3.93
C ASP A 3 9.07 -5.27 4.41
N ASP A 4 8.04 -5.92 3.88
CA ASP A 4 6.65 -5.89 4.39
C ASP A 4 6.58 -6.60 5.75
N HIS A 5 7.47 -6.25 6.68
CA HIS A 5 7.48 -6.83 8.01
C HIS A 5 6.65 -5.94 8.96
N PRO A 6 5.84 -6.56 9.82
CA PRO A 6 5.01 -5.82 10.76
C PRO A 6 5.88 -5.14 11.83
N LEU A 7 5.69 -3.83 12.01
CA LEU A 7 6.42 -3.02 12.99
C LEU A 7 5.49 -2.57 14.11
N SER A 8 5.96 -2.63 15.35
CA SER A 8 5.29 -2.02 16.49
C SER A 8 5.45 -0.49 16.47
N LEU A 9 4.62 0.22 17.25
CA LEU A 9 4.75 1.67 17.36
C LEU A 9 6.15 2.08 17.85
N GLU A 10 6.76 1.32 18.75
CA GLU A 10 8.10 1.63 19.25
C GLU A 10 9.17 1.46 18.17
N GLU A 11 9.10 0.38 17.38
CA GLU A 11 10.00 0.16 16.24
C GLU A 11 9.85 1.27 15.18
N ILE A 12 8.62 1.70 14.86
CA ILE A 12 8.37 2.81 13.92
C ILE A 12 8.99 4.12 14.45
N LEU A 13 8.81 4.42 15.74
CA LEU A 13 9.37 5.64 16.34
C LEU A 13 10.90 5.59 16.41
N ASP A 14 11.49 4.41 16.59
CA ASP A 14 12.94 4.22 16.57
C ASP A 14 13.51 4.39 15.15
N GLU A 15 12.94 3.71 14.14
CA GLU A 15 13.38 3.81 12.75
C GLU A 15 13.22 5.22 12.15
N THR A 16 12.21 5.96 12.60
CA THR A 16 11.97 7.34 12.17
C THR A 16 12.70 8.39 13.03
N ASN A 17 13.46 7.96 14.04
CA ASN A 17 14.18 8.81 14.99
C ASN A 17 13.26 9.80 15.75
N GLN A 18 12.06 9.34 16.12
CA GLN A 18 11.01 10.08 16.84
C GLN A 18 10.88 9.64 18.32
N LEU A 19 12.00 9.35 18.97
CA LEU A 19 12.04 8.79 20.33
C LEU A 19 11.54 9.75 21.41
N ASP A 20 11.63 11.06 21.18
CA ASP A 20 11.19 12.11 22.11
C ASP A 20 9.69 12.42 22.09
N VAL A 21 8.87 11.57 21.42
CA VAL A 21 7.43 11.81 21.34
C VAL A 21 6.77 11.65 22.72
N GLY A 22 6.06 12.70 23.16
CA GLY A 22 5.40 12.73 24.47
C GLY A 22 4.31 11.65 24.61
N ASN A 23 4.09 11.20 25.84
CA ASN A 23 3.19 10.07 26.13
C ASN A 23 1.76 10.25 25.60
N LYS A 24 1.26 11.50 25.55
CA LYS A 24 -0.06 11.82 24.97
C LYS A 24 -0.13 11.54 23.47
N VAL A 25 0.94 11.82 22.73
CA VAL A 25 1.01 11.57 21.29
C VAL A 25 1.10 10.07 21.02
N LYS A 26 1.88 9.32 21.81
CA LYS A 26 1.92 7.85 21.72
C LYS A 26 0.53 7.23 21.91
N GLN A 27 -0.20 7.67 22.93
CA GLN A 27 -1.56 7.19 23.18
C GLN A 27 -2.49 7.49 22.02
N TRP A 28 -2.49 8.73 21.50
CA TRP A 28 -3.32 9.09 20.33
C TRP A 28 -2.97 8.27 19.07
N LEU A 29 -1.68 7.98 18.83
CA LEU A 29 -1.24 7.13 17.72
C LEU A 29 -1.79 5.69 17.85
N LEU A 30 -1.75 5.12 19.06
CA LEU A 30 -2.24 3.77 19.34
C LEU A 30 -3.76 3.65 19.21
N THR A 31 -4.50 4.60 19.80
CA THR A 31 -5.95 4.47 19.98
C THR A 31 -6.76 5.01 18.81
N GLU A 32 -6.25 6.02 18.10
CA GLU A 32 -7.00 6.68 17.03
C GLU A 32 -6.27 6.68 15.70
N ALA A 33 -5.05 7.22 15.62
CA ALA A 33 -4.45 7.53 14.33
C ALA A 33 -4.16 6.28 13.49
N LEU A 34 -3.45 5.30 14.07
CA LEU A 34 -3.04 4.10 13.33
C LEU A 34 -4.18 3.10 13.14
N GLY A 35 -5.11 3.02 14.10
CA GLY A 35 -6.29 2.15 14.01
C GLY A 35 -7.33 2.62 12.98
N ASN A 36 -7.47 3.93 12.78
CA ASN A 36 -8.43 4.50 11.82
C ASN A 36 -7.85 4.70 10.41
N ASN A 37 -6.57 4.40 10.18
CA ASN A 37 -5.95 4.61 8.88
C ASN A 37 -6.28 3.45 7.91
N PRO A 38 -7.00 3.69 6.79
CA PRO A 38 -7.38 2.63 5.86
C PRO A 38 -6.19 2.02 5.09
N LYS A 39 -5.02 2.69 5.10
CA LYS A 39 -3.76 2.21 4.51
C LYS A 39 -2.90 1.39 5.50
N ILE A 40 -3.39 1.12 6.69
CA ILE A 40 -2.67 0.34 7.71
C ILE A 40 -3.51 -0.90 8.08
N GLU A 41 -2.86 -2.05 8.15
CA GLU A 41 -3.42 -3.30 8.68
C GLU A 41 -2.77 -3.57 10.04
N VAL A 42 -3.57 -3.80 11.08
CA VAL A 42 -3.08 -4.10 12.43
C VAL A 42 -3.18 -5.61 12.65
N ASN A 43 -2.05 -6.26 12.97
CA ASN A 43 -2.01 -7.68 13.28
C ASN A 43 -2.42 -7.95 14.75
N LEU A 44 -2.65 -9.22 15.09
CA LEU A 44 -3.05 -9.67 16.44
C LEU A 44 -2.08 -9.28 17.55
N GLU A 45 -0.82 -9.02 17.20
CA GLU A 45 0.25 -8.58 18.12
C GLU A 45 0.35 -7.03 18.23
N CYS A 46 -0.67 -6.29 17.79
CA CYS A 46 -0.66 -4.82 17.75
C CYS A 46 0.50 -4.23 16.92
N LYS A 47 0.93 -4.95 15.88
CA LYS A 47 1.92 -4.47 14.92
C LYS A 47 1.22 -3.95 13.67
N TYR A 48 1.81 -2.93 13.08
CA TYR A 48 1.28 -2.21 11.94
C TYR A 48 1.97 -2.67 10.65
N LEU A 49 1.16 -2.97 9.65
CA LEU A 49 1.60 -3.34 8.32
C LEU A 49 1.05 -2.33 7.32
N PHE A 50 1.84 -2.00 6.30
CA PHE A 50 1.33 -1.23 5.18
C PHE A 50 0.28 -2.06 4.41
N LYS A 51 -0.89 -1.47 4.21
CA LYS A 51 -1.98 -2.06 3.43
C LYS A 51 -2.06 -1.36 2.09
N ALA A 52 -1.42 -1.97 1.10
CA ALA A 52 -1.52 -1.53 -0.29
C ALA A 52 -2.98 -1.55 -0.78
N PRO A 53 -3.37 -0.61 -1.67
CA PRO A 53 -4.70 -0.60 -2.29
C PRO A 53 -5.07 -1.93 -2.96
N TYR A 54 -4.07 -2.58 -3.57
CA TYR A 54 -4.22 -3.87 -4.22
C TYR A 54 -3.10 -4.82 -3.80
N LYS A 55 -3.45 -6.08 -3.50
CA LYS A 55 -2.45 -7.12 -3.18
C LYS A 55 -1.89 -7.72 -4.47
N ILE A 56 -1.03 -6.98 -5.18
CA ILE A 56 -0.36 -7.43 -6.42
C ILE A 56 1.16 -7.54 -6.23
N LYS A 57 1.74 -8.68 -6.60
CA LYS A 57 3.19 -8.94 -6.42
C LYS A 57 3.98 -8.94 -7.72
N ASP A 58 3.30 -9.11 -8.84
CA ASP A 58 3.93 -9.32 -10.14
C ASP A 58 3.03 -8.85 -11.30
N LYS A 59 3.62 -8.81 -12.50
CA LYS A 59 2.95 -8.36 -13.73
C LYS A 59 1.71 -9.20 -14.08
N LYS A 60 1.68 -10.51 -13.78
CA LYS A 60 0.51 -11.36 -14.03
C LYS A 60 -0.60 -11.02 -13.03
N GLY A 61 -0.23 -10.72 -11.78
CA GLY A 61 -1.14 -10.18 -10.76
C GLY A 61 -1.84 -8.89 -11.22
N LEU A 62 -1.07 -7.94 -11.77
CA LEU A 62 -1.63 -6.70 -12.34
C LEU A 62 -2.59 -6.97 -13.50
N LEU A 63 -2.20 -7.81 -14.46
CA LEU A 63 -3.07 -8.13 -15.60
C LEU A 63 -4.37 -8.83 -15.15
N LYS A 64 -4.29 -9.72 -14.16
CA LYS A 64 -5.46 -10.40 -13.58
C LYS A 64 -6.39 -9.39 -12.91
N LEU A 65 -5.84 -8.43 -12.17
CA LEU A 65 -6.61 -7.37 -11.53
C LEU A 65 -7.35 -6.51 -12.56
N LEU A 66 -6.67 -6.08 -13.63
CA LEU A 66 -7.28 -5.29 -14.70
C LEU A 66 -8.39 -6.05 -15.42
N LYS A 67 -8.17 -7.34 -15.74
CA LYS A 67 -9.21 -8.21 -16.32
C LYS A 67 -10.40 -8.37 -15.38
N GLN A 68 -10.18 -8.49 -14.08
CA GLN A 68 -11.26 -8.59 -13.11
C GLN A 68 -12.06 -7.29 -12.99
N HIS A 69 -11.39 -6.14 -13.08
CA HIS A 69 -12.03 -4.82 -13.11
C HIS A 69 -12.91 -4.65 -14.34
N ASP A 70 -12.42 -5.05 -15.52
CA ASP A 70 -13.17 -5.06 -16.77
C ASP A 70 -14.40 -5.98 -16.69
N LEU A 71 -14.22 -7.23 -16.26
CA LEU A 71 -15.31 -8.21 -16.11
C LEU A 71 -16.40 -7.76 -15.13
N LYS A 72 -16.05 -6.98 -14.10
CA LYS A 72 -16.99 -6.45 -13.11
C LYS A 72 -17.56 -5.08 -13.49
N GLY A 73 -17.08 -4.46 -14.58
CA GLY A 73 -17.48 -3.11 -14.97
C GLY A 73 -17.06 -2.02 -13.98
N LEU A 74 -15.98 -2.22 -13.22
CA LEU A 74 -15.49 -1.27 -12.21
C LEU A 74 -14.70 -0.10 -12.79
N GLY A 75 -14.50 -0.09 -14.12
CA GLY A 75 -13.73 0.93 -14.81
C GLY A 75 -12.22 0.82 -14.58
N GLY A 76 -11.52 1.94 -14.79
CA GLY A 76 -10.06 2.02 -14.70
C GLY A 76 -9.54 2.11 -13.26
N ILE A 77 -8.27 1.74 -13.10
CA ILE A 77 -7.52 1.85 -11.84
C ILE A 77 -6.57 3.04 -11.94
N LEU A 78 -6.39 3.80 -10.86
CA LEU A 78 -5.44 4.90 -10.83
C LEU A 78 -4.00 4.37 -10.92
N LEU A 79 -3.15 5.09 -11.65
CA LEU A 79 -1.75 4.69 -11.81
C LEU A 79 -1.00 4.70 -10.48
N GLU A 80 -1.32 5.67 -9.61
CA GLU A 80 -0.73 5.79 -8.27
C GLU A 80 -1.01 4.55 -7.41
N ASP A 81 -2.24 4.01 -7.44
CA ASP A 81 -2.61 2.83 -6.68
C ASP A 81 -1.84 1.59 -7.16
N VAL A 82 -1.59 1.50 -8.47
CA VAL A 82 -0.78 0.43 -9.06
C VAL A 82 0.69 0.57 -8.69
N GLN A 83 1.23 1.79 -8.68
CA GLN A 83 2.61 2.06 -8.26
C GLN A 83 2.84 1.80 -6.78
N GLU A 84 1.89 2.18 -5.93
CA GLU A 84 1.92 1.95 -4.49
C GLU A 84 1.79 0.44 -4.16
N SER A 85 1.06 -0.30 -5.00
CA SER A 85 0.81 -1.73 -4.79
C SER A 85 1.85 -2.67 -5.40
N LEU A 86 2.53 -2.28 -6.47
CA LEU A 86 3.39 -3.17 -7.25
C LEU A 86 4.88 -2.81 -7.11
N PRO A 87 5.73 -3.68 -6.53
CA PRO A 87 7.17 -3.47 -6.53
C PRO A 87 7.73 -3.48 -7.96
N HIS A 88 8.66 -2.58 -8.25
CA HIS A 88 9.24 -2.38 -9.60
C HIS A 88 8.20 -2.11 -10.70
N CYS A 89 7.17 -1.33 -10.37
CA CYS A 89 6.04 -1.01 -11.24
C CYS A 89 6.45 -0.62 -12.67
N ASP A 90 7.44 0.27 -12.84
CA ASP A 90 7.96 0.69 -14.16
C ASP A 90 8.32 -0.47 -15.09
N LYS A 91 8.98 -1.51 -14.57
CA LYS A 91 9.42 -2.65 -15.39
C LYS A 91 8.22 -3.49 -15.82
N ALA A 92 7.25 -3.68 -14.93
CA ALA A 92 6.02 -4.40 -15.21
C ALA A 92 5.15 -3.64 -16.22
N LEU A 93 4.96 -2.34 -16.02
CA LEU A 93 4.20 -1.46 -16.91
C LEU A 93 4.80 -1.40 -18.32
N LYS A 94 6.12 -1.26 -18.45
CA LYS A 94 6.81 -1.32 -19.75
C LYS A 94 6.62 -2.67 -20.45
N SER A 95 6.68 -3.77 -19.70
CA SER A 95 6.45 -5.12 -20.25
C SER A 95 5.00 -5.33 -20.69
N LEU A 96 4.04 -4.61 -20.12
CA LEU A 96 2.60 -4.71 -20.40
C LEU A 96 2.08 -3.54 -21.25
N ALA A 97 2.97 -2.74 -21.84
CA ALA A 97 2.60 -1.53 -22.59
C ALA A 97 1.65 -1.81 -23.77
N ASN A 98 1.69 -3.02 -24.34
CA ASN A 98 0.78 -3.43 -25.41
C ASN A 98 -0.57 -3.96 -24.90
N GLU A 99 -0.69 -4.28 -23.61
CA GLU A 99 -1.91 -4.84 -23.00
C GLU A 99 -2.69 -3.80 -22.18
N ILE A 100 -2.06 -2.68 -21.82
CA ILE A 100 -2.62 -1.65 -20.93
C ILE A 100 -2.76 -0.33 -21.69
N VAL A 101 -3.93 0.31 -21.55
CA VAL A 101 -4.19 1.66 -22.08
C VAL A 101 -4.14 2.67 -20.94
N TYR A 102 -3.42 3.78 -21.14
CA TYR A 102 -3.36 4.88 -20.19
C TYR A 102 -4.39 5.95 -20.55
N ILE A 103 -5.12 6.43 -19.55
CA ILE A 103 -6.11 7.51 -19.71
C ILE A 103 -5.59 8.73 -18.94
N ALA A 104 -5.28 9.80 -19.66
CA ALA A 104 -5.00 11.10 -19.05
C ALA A 104 -6.32 11.85 -18.86
N ARG A 105 -6.70 12.10 -17.61
CA ARG A 105 -7.82 12.99 -17.28
C ARG A 105 -7.31 14.42 -17.37
N ARG A 106 -7.94 15.24 -18.23
CA ARG A 106 -7.69 16.67 -18.34
C ARG A 106 -8.62 17.46 -17.44
#